data_AF-A0A1D6MPD0-F1
#
_entry.id   AF-A0A1D6MPD0-F1
#
_cell.length_a   1.000
_cell.length_b   1.000
_cell.length_c   1.000
_cell.angle_alpha   90.00
_cell.angle_beta   90.00
_cell.angle_gamma   90.00
#
_symmetry.space_group_name_H-M   'P 1'
#
loop_
_entity.id
_entity.type
_entity.pdbx_description
1 polymer ?
#
loop_
_entity_poly.entity_id
_entity_poly.type
_entity_poly.pdbx_seq_one_letter_code
_entity_poly.pdbx_strand_id
1 'polypeptide(L)'
;MSSWSSPSSAAAASGARFGPFPSRAQRLVPYPSLARGTPASTLVLRPHPDGRGHGHLAHTGSSSSRCRAVAAEVEGLNIANHVSQFDNPANPKVHYETTGPEIWEDSKGKVDILIGGIGTGGTISGAGRFLKEKNSGIKVIGIEPSESNILSGGKPGPHKIQGIGAGFVPRNLDSDILDEVIEISSDEAVETAKQLAVQEGLLVVFPSFGERYLSSVLYQSIREECENMQPEP
;
A
#
# COMPACT_ATOMS: atom_id res chain seq x y z
N MET A 1 -9.07 32.95 -29.83
CA MET A 1 -7.60 33.09 -29.77
C MET A 1 -7.29 34.11 -28.70
N SER A 2 -6.90 33.66 -27.52
CA SER A 2 -6.57 34.52 -26.37
C SER A 2 -5.32 33.96 -25.73
N SER A 3 -4.23 34.68 -25.93
CA SER A 3 -2.87 34.41 -25.47
C SER A 3 -2.75 34.50 -23.95
N TRP A 4 -2.20 33.46 -23.33
CA TRP A 4 -1.83 33.46 -21.92
C TRP A 4 -0.31 33.58 -21.80
N SER A 5 0.12 34.69 -21.22
CA SER A 5 1.52 35.00 -20.92
C SER A 5 1.91 34.39 -19.58
N SER A 6 3.02 33.65 -19.56
CA SER A 6 3.60 33.08 -18.33
C SER A 6 4.19 34.17 -17.42
N PRO A 7 4.03 34.09 -16.09
CA PRO A 7 4.88 34.82 -15.16
C PRO A 7 6.10 33.96 -14.77
N SER A 8 7.27 34.54 -14.94
CA SER A 8 8.57 34.01 -14.53
C SER A 8 8.91 34.43 -13.08
N SER A 9 9.36 33.44 -12.32
CA SER A 9 10.39 33.47 -11.27
C SER A 9 10.09 34.02 -9.85
N ALA A 10 10.69 33.27 -8.92
CA ALA A 10 11.24 33.66 -7.61
C ALA A 10 10.31 33.64 -6.39
N ALA A 11 10.16 32.45 -5.80
CA ALA A 11 10.06 32.30 -4.34
C ALA A 11 11.25 31.44 -3.88
N ALA A 12 12.09 32.05 -3.04
CA ALA A 12 13.37 31.53 -2.59
C ALA A 12 13.21 30.24 -1.76
N ALA A 13 13.85 29.17 -2.20
CA ALA A 13 14.12 28.01 -1.36
C ALA A 13 15.21 28.39 -0.34
N SER A 14 14.86 28.45 0.94
CA SER A 14 15.82 28.58 2.03
C SER A 14 16.79 27.39 2.00
N GLY A 15 18.06 27.68 1.73
CA GLY A 15 19.10 26.67 1.56
C GLY A 15 19.42 25.93 2.86
N ALA A 16 19.00 24.67 2.92
CA ALA A 16 19.71 23.66 3.68
C ALA A 16 20.85 23.15 2.80
N ARG A 17 22.09 23.56 3.09
CA ARG A 17 23.28 23.00 2.44
C ARG A 17 23.44 21.56 2.92
N PHE A 18 23.19 20.59 2.06
CA PHE A 18 23.59 19.20 2.30
C PHE A 18 25.12 19.13 2.15
N GLY A 19 25.81 18.75 3.23
CA GLY A 19 27.24 18.47 3.18
C GLY A 19 27.53 17.26 2.28
N PRO A 20 28.77 17.10 1.77
CA PRO A 20 29.13 15.97 0.93
C PRO A 20 28.98 14.65 1.70
N PHE A 21 28.33 13.66 1.07
CA PHE A 21 28.21 12.32 1.62
C PHE A 21 29.60 11.68 1.80
N PRO A 22 29.87 10.97 2.91
CA PRO A 22 31.11 10.24 3.08
C PRO A 22 31.20 9.10 2.05
N SER A 23 32.37 8.96 1.41
CA SER A 23 32.72 8.01 0.36
C SER A 23 32.85 6.56 0.85
N ARG A 24 31.82 6.04 1.53
CA ARG A 24 31.80 4.65 1.98
C ARG A 24 30.45 4.05 1.65
N ALA A 25 30.46 3.21 0.61
CA ALA A 25 29.37 2.35 0.16
C ALA A 25 28.41 1.99 1.31
N GLN A 26 27.23 2.63 1.31
CA GLN A 26 26.10 2.11 2.06
C GLN A 26 25.88 0.69 1.56
N ARG A 27 25.99 -0.27 2.48
CA ARG A 27 26.03 -1.69 2.17
C ARG A 27 24.69 -2.07 1.55
N LEU A 28 24.61 -2.09 0.22
CA LEU A 28 23.54 -2.71 -0.55
C LEU A 28 23.53 -4.18 -0.13
N VAL A 29 22.51 -4.59 0.64
CA VAL A 29 22.38 -6.00 1.03
C VAL A 29 21.73 -6.72 -0.14
N PRO A 30 22.42 -7.68 -0.80
CA PRO A 30 21.76 -8.52 -1.79
C PRO A 30 20.68 -9.35 -1.09
N TYR A 31 19.45 -9.26 -1.58
CA TYR A 31 18.29 -9.95 -1.02
C TYR A 31 18.34 -11.45 -1.37
N PRO A 32 18.38 -12.38 -0.41
CA PRO A 32 18.36 -13.80 -0.71
C PRO A 32 16.97 -14.39 -0.43
N SER A 33 16.03 -14.16 -1.35
CA SER A 33 14.95 -15.10 -1.74
C SER A 33 13.86 -14.35 -2.53
N LEU A 34 13.32 -14.99 -3.56
CA LEU A 34 12.19 -14.56 -4.40
C LEU A 34 12.40 -13.43 -5.43
N ALA A 35 13.44 -12.59 -5.36
CA ALA A 35 13.83 -11.72 -6.48
C ALA A 35 14.70 -12.43 -7.54
N ARG A 36 14.66 -13.77 -7.61
CA ARG A 36 15.52 -14.58 -8.50
C ARG A 36 15.17 -14.49 -10.00
N GLY A 37 14.25 -13.61 -10.40
CA GLY A 37 13.84 -13.47 -11.81
C GLY A 37 13.80 -12.03 -12.36
N THR A 38 14.01 -11.00 -11.55
CA THR A 38 13.94 -9.59 -12.00
C THR A 38 15.34 -8.96 -12.01
N PRO A 39 15.80 -8.37 -13.13
CA PRO A 39 17.08 -7.66 -13.16
C PRO A 39 17.05 -6.47 -12.19
N ALA A 40 18.06 -6.38 -11.32
CA ALA A 40 18.42 -5.24 -10.49
C ALA A 40 17.30 -4.58 -9.65
N SER A 41 16.75 -5.30 -8.68
CA SER A 41 15.98 -4.68 -7.58
C SER A 41 16.91 -4.32 -6.41
N THR A 42 17.08 -3.03 -6.13
CA THR A 42 17.75 -2.54 -4.91
C THR A 42 16.72 -2.26 -3.81
N LEU A 43 16.85 -2.93 -2.66
CA LEU A 43 15.99 -2.68 -1.50
C LEU A 43 16.61 -1.63 -0.58
N VAL A 44 15.92 -0.50 -0.40
CA VAL A 44 16.28 0.54 0.57
C VAL A 44 15.32 0.44 1.76
N LEU A 45 15.79 -0.12 2.87
CA LEU A 45 14.98 -0.31 4.08
C LEU A 45 14.82 0.99 4.87
N ARG A 46 13.67 1.13 5.53
CA ARG A 46 13.48 2.14 6.59
C ARG A 46 13.75 1.49 7.95
N PRO A 47 14.52 2.14 8.85
CA PRO A 47 14.55 1.75 10.25
C PRO A 47 13.14 1.85 10.85
N HIS A 48 12.79 0.90 11.71
CA HIS A 48 11.59 0.97 12.54
C HIS A 48 11.65 2.24 13.42
N PRO A 49 10.51 2.90 13.73
CA PRO A 49 10.46 4.07 14.61
C PRO A 49 11.18 3.91 15.95
N ASP A 50 11.27 2.67 16.46
CA ASP A 50 11.84 2.35 17.78
C ASP A 50 13.37 2.30 17.82
N GLY A 51 14.07 2.69 16.76
CA GLY A 51 15.53 2.94 16.79
C GLY A 51 16.44 1.72 16.98
N ARG A 52 15.93 0.48 17.00
CA ARG A 52 16.71 -0.76 17.18
C ARG A 52 17.46 -1.23 15.92
N GLY A 53 18.17 -0.32 15.26
CA GLY A 53 19.06 -0.61 14.14
C GLY A 53 20.45 -0.05 14.39
N HIS A 54 21.47 -0.92 14.42
CA HIS A 54 22.88 -0.49 14.49
C HIS A 54 23.27 0.19 13.17
N GLY A 55 23.34 1.52 13.16
CA GLY A 55 23.83 2.28 12.02
C GLY A 55 23.45 3.76 12.08
N HIS A 56 24.42 4.60 12.39
CA HIS A 56 24.29 6.05 12.51
C HIS A 56 24.00 6.68 11.13
N LEU A 57 22.74 7.10 10.89
CA LEU A 57 22.28 8.22 10.04
C LEU A 57 20.73 8.15 9.94
N ALA A 58 20.06 8.84 10.85
CA ALA A 58 18.61 8.94 10.88
C ALA A 58 18.13 9.95 9.81
N HIS A 59 17.86 9.49 8.58
CA HIS A 59 17.01 10.25 7.67
C HIS A 59 15.54 10.11 8.11
N THR A 60 15.02 11.16 8.75
CA THR A 60 13.68 11.27 9.37
C THR A 60 12.51 11.38 8.39
N GLY A 61 12.69 10.99 7.13
CA GLY A 61 11.67 11.10 6.07
C GLY A 61 10.75 9.88 5.91
N SER A 62 9.56 10.10 5.35
CA SER A 62 8.61 9.07 4.88
C SER A 62 9.24 8.15 3.82
N SER A 63 8.64 6.98 3.54
CA SER A 63 9.11 6.11 2.44
C SER A 63 9.14 6.91 1.13
N SER A 64 8.06 7.66 0.87
CA SER A 64 7.91 8.51 -0.31
C SER A 64 8.99 9.59 -0.40
N SER A 65 9.36 10.23 0.72
CA SER A 65 10.40 11.27 0.67
C SER A 65 11.79 10.67 0.44
N ARG A 66 12.07 9.46 0.96
CA ARG A 66 13.33 8.75 0.65
C ARG A 66 13.39 8.28 -0.79
N CYS A 67 12.29 7.75 -1.33
CA CYS A 67 12.21 7.40 -2.74
C CYS A 67 12.51 8.62 -3.62
N ARG A 68 11.96 9.79 -3.29
CA ARG A 68 12.28 11.05 -3.99
C ARG A 68 13.74 11.47 -3.84
N ALA A 69 14.32 11.34 -2.65
CA ALA A 69 15.74 11.66 -2.44
C ALA A 69 16.66 10.75 -3.28
N VAL A 70 16.42 9.43 -3.25
CA VAL A 70 17.16 8.47 -4.08
C VAL A 70 16.97 8.75 -5.57
N ALA A 71 15.74 9.06 -6.00
CA ALA A 71 15.48 9.39 -7.40
C ALA A 71 16.22 10.64 -7.87
N ALA A 72 16.39 11.64 -7.00
CA ALA A 72 17.14 12.86 -7.33
C ALA A 72 18.66 12.62 -7.49
N GLU A 73 19.19 11.55 -6.91
CA GLU A 73 20.64 11.26 -6.88
C GLU A 73 21.08 10.24 -7.94
N VAL A 74 20.15 9.50 -8.56
CA VAL A 74 20.46 8.47 -9.56
C VAL A 74 20.33 9.04 -10.97
N GLU A 75 21.47 9.17 -11.68
CA GLU A 75 21.48 9.54 -13.09
C GLU A 75 20.61 8.59 -13.93
N GLY A 76 19.69 9.15 -14.73
CA GLY A 76 18.72 8.40 -15.52
C GLY A 76 17.41 8.04 -14.80
N LEU A 77 17.34 8.19 -13.47
CA LEU A 77 16.11 8.01 -12.71
C LEU A 77 15.35 9.34 -12.60
N ASN A 78 14.75 9.78 -13.71
CA ASN A 78 13.97 11.03 -13.68
C ASN A 78 12.73 10.87 -12.77
N ILE A 79 12.31 11.92 -12.05
CA ILE A 79 11.09 11.88 -11.20
C ILE A 79 9.85 11.46 -12.01
N ALA A 80 9.86 11.64 -13.33
CA ALA A 80 8.87 11.12 -14.26
C ALA A 80 8.71 9.57 -14.23
N ASN A 81 9.73 8.83 -13.82
CA ASN A 81 9.70 7.37 -13.63
C ASN A 81 9.27 6.97 -12.20
N HIS A 82 9.00 7.93 -11.31
CA HIS A 82 8.49 7.66 -9.97
C HIS A 82 6.97 7.46 -10.03
N VAL A 83 6.54 6.21 -10.08
CA VAL A 83 5.12 5.81 -10.12
C VAL A 83 4.47 6.04 -8.75
N SER A 84 4.07 7.28 -8.47
CA SER A 84 3.46 7.68 -7.18
C SER A 84 2.07 7.04 -7.02
N GLN A 85 2.00 5.83 -6.45
CA GLN A 85 0.77 5.04 -6.39
C GLN A 85 -0.41 5.72 -5.67
N PHE A 86 -0.17 6.70 -4.81
CA PHE A 86 -1.21 7.44 -4.08
C PHE A 86 -1.83 8.58 -4.90
N ASP A 87 -1.19 8.97 -6.01
CA ASP A 87 -1.54 10.16 -6.79
C ASP A 87 -1.69 9.89 -8.30
N ASN A 88 -1.10 8.80 -8.78
CA ASN A 88 -1.06 8.49 -10.19
C ASN A 88 -2.46 8.02 -10.64
N PRO A 89 -3.15 8.73 -11.56
CA PRO A 89 -4.48 8.35 -12.01
C PRO A 89 -4.50 7.00 -12.75
N ALA A 90 -3.35 6.50 -13.23
CA ALA A 90 -3.25 5.16 -13.80
C ALA A 90 -3.67 4.06 -12.81
N ASN A 91 -3.53 4.30 -11.50
CA ASN A 91 -3.91 3.34 -10.46
C ASN A 91 -5.45 3.11 -10.42
N PRO A 92 -6.30 4.11 -10.14
CA PRO A 92 -7.75 3.89 -10.22
C PRO A 92 -8.21 3.57 -11.65
N LYS A 93 -7.54 4.11 -12.68
CA LYS A 93 -7.90 3.88 -14.08
C LYS A 93 -7.84 2.40 -14.46
N VAL A 94 -6.79 1.66 -14.09
CA VAL A 94 -6.71 0.23 -14.44
C VAL A 94 -7.86 -0.56 -13.83
N HIS A 95 -8.27 -0.25 -12.61
CA HIS A 95 -9.40 -0.92 -11.96
C HIS A 95 -10.75 -0.55 -12.57
N TYR A 96 -10.89 0.66 -13.12
CA TYR A 96 -12.08 1.04 -13.90
C TYR A 96 -12.12 0.32 -15.26
N GLU A 97 -10.96 0.17 -15.91
CA GLU A 97 -10.86 -0.43 -17.26
C GLU A 97 -10.84 -1.96 -17.25
N THR A 98 -10.45 -2.60 -16.14
CA THR A 98 -10.34 -4.06 -16.06
C THR A 98 -11.12 -4.65 -14.89
N THR A 99 -10.75 -4.35 -13.64
CA THR A 99 -11.32 -5.02 -12.45
C THR A 99 -12.83 -4.82 -12.30
N GLY A 100 -13.35 -3.61 -12.55
CA GLY A 100 -14.78 -3.33 -12.55
C GLY A 100 -15.53 -4.12 -13.62
N PRO A 101 -15.11 -4.06 -14.90
CA PRO A 101 -15.64 -4.92 -15.96
C PRO A 101 -15.61 -6.41 -15.65
N GLU A 102 -14.49 -6.94 -15.14
CA GLU A 102 -14.35 -8.35 -14.76
C GLU A 102 -15.40 -8.76 -13.73
N ILE A 103 -15.56 -7.97 -12.65
CA ILE A 103 -16.58 -8.22 -11.62
C ILE A 103 -18.00 -8.20 -12.21
N TRP A 104 -18.27 -7.24 -13.11
CA TRP A 104 -19.58 -7.12 -13.74
C TRP A 104 -19.89 -8.31 -14.67
N GLU A 105 -18.91 -8.73 -15.46
CA GLU A 105 -19.03 -9.86 -16.38
C GLU A 105 -19.17 -11.19 -15.64
N ASP A 106 -18.31 -11.43 -14.65
CA ASP A 106 -18.30 -12.67 -13.86
C ASP A 106 -19.57 -12.82 -13.01
N SER A 107 -20.08 -11.72 -12.48
CA SER A 107 -21.37 -11.69 -11.77
C SER A 107 -22.58 -11.71 -12.71
N LYS A 108 -22.37 -11.62 -14.03
CA LYS A 108 -23.43 -11.47 -15.04
C LYS A 108 -24.36 -10.29 -14.75
N GLY A 109 -23.80 -9.19 -14.27
CA GLY A 109 -24.51 -7.97 -13.88
C GLY A 109 -25.37 -8.10 -12.62
N LYS A 110 -25.11 -9.12 -11.77
CA LYS A 110 -25.87 -9.39 -10.54
C LYS A 110 -25.12 -8.98 -9.26
N VAL A 111 -23.98 -8.32 -9.37
CA VAL A 111 -23.29 -7.78 -8.21
C VAL A 111 -24.17 -6.70 -7.54
N ASP A 112 -24.43 -6.86 -6.25
CA ASP A 112 -25.21 -5.91 -5.45
C ASP A 112 -24.31 -4.98 -4.62
N ILE A 113 -23.19 -5.50 -4.12
CA ILE A 113 -22.29 -4.81 -3.21
C ILE A 113 -20.83 -5.11 -3.59
N LEU A 114 -20.03 -4.06 -3.69
CA LEU A 114 -18.57 -4.14 -3.75
C LEU A 114 -18.00 -3.76 -2.37
N ILE A 115 -17.24 -4.66 -1.75
CA ILE A 115 -16.55 -4.40 -0.48
C ILE A 115 -15.04 -4.43 -0.75
N GLY A 116 -14.30 -3.41 -0.27
CA GLY A 116 -12.87 -3.33 -0.54
C GLY A 116 -12.07 -2.57 0.53
N GLY A 117 -10.91 -3.11 0.90
CA GLY A 117 -9.97 -2.45 1.79
C GLY A 117 -9.28 -1.25 1.13
N ILE A 118 -9.11 -0.16 1.89
CA ILE A 118 -8.61 1.12 1.37
C ILE A 118 -7.14 1.32 1.74
N GLY A 119 -6.26 1.07 0.76
CA GLY A 119 -4.84 1.44 0.82
C GLY A 119 -4.57 2.73 0.05
N THR A 120 -4.31 2.60 -1.25
CA THR A 120 -4.18 3.75 -2.16
C THR A 120 -5.53 4.33 -2.60
N GLY A 121 -6.63 3.61 -2.36
CA GLY A 121 -7.96 3.94 -2.86
C GLY A 121 -8.21 3.55 -4.32
N GLY A 122 -7.19 3.12 -5.08
CA GLY A 122 -7.33 2.85 -6.51
C GLY A 122 -8.35 1.78 -6.86
N THR A 123 -8.32 0.63 -6.17
CA THR A 123 -9.25 -0.48 -6.44
C THR A 123 -10.70 -0.09 -6.22
N ILE A 124 -11.03 0.42 -5.03
CA ILE A 124 -12.41 0.76 -4.69
C ILE A 124 -12.94 1.91 -5.55
N SER A 125 -12.10 2.90 -5.87
CA SER A 125 -12.52 4.05 -6.67
C SER A 125 -12.70 3.67 -8.14
N GLY A 126 -11.76 2.94 -8.71
CA GLY A 126 -11.82 2.52 -10.11
C GLY A 126 -12.97 1.56 -10.39
N ALA A 127 -12.97 0.42 -9.68
CA ALA A 127 -14.02 -0.59 -9.85
C ALA A 127 -15.38 -0.07 -9.38
N GLY A 128 -15.45 0.66 -8.27
CA GLY A 128 -16.69 1.22 -7.73
C GLY A 128 -17.34 2.23 -8.68
N ARG A 129 -16.56 3.13 -9.31
CA ARG A 129 -17.06 4.05 -10.35
C ARG A 129 -17.69 3.29 -11.51
N PHE A 130 -16.95 2.32 -12.07
CA PHE A 130 -17.45 1.52 -13.19
C PHE A 130 -18.78 0.82 -12.84
N LEU A 131 -18.83 0.17 -11.67
CA LEU A 131 -20.03 -0.54 -11.23
C LEU A 131 -21.21 0.40 -11.02
N LYS A 132 -21.02 1.55 -10.37
CA LYS A 132 -22.08 2.56 -10.18
C LYS A 132 -22.57 3.16 -11.49
N GLU A 133 -21.73 3.27 -12.52
CA GLU A 133 -22.15 3.66 -13.87
C GLU A 133 -23.02 2.60 -14.55
N LYS A 134 -22.78 1.31 -14.28
CA LYS A 134 -23.63 0.22 -14.78
C LYS A 134 -24.96 0.13 -14.04
N ASN A 135 -24.92 0.28 -12.71
CA ASN A 135 -26.09 0.30 -11.86
C ASN A 135 -25.83 1.17 -10.62
N SER A 136 -26.48 2.33 -10.55
CA SER A 136 -26.34 3.27 -9.43
C SER A 136 -26.86 2.71 -8.10
N GLY A 137 -27.62 1.62 -8.13
CA GLY A 137 -28.08 0.90 -6.93
C GLY A 137 -27.01 0.06 -6.24
N ILE A 138 -25.88 -0.22 -6.91
CA ILE A 138 -24.78 -0.99 -6.31
C ILE A 138 -24.17 -0.21 -5.15
N LYS A 139 -23.99 -0.92 -4.04
CA LYS A 139 -23.33 -0.38 -2.84
C LYS A 139 -21.83 -0.58 -2.92
N VAL A 140 -21.07 0.45 -2.55
CA VAL A 140 -19.62 0.39 -2.46
C VAL A 140 -19.22 0.68 -1.02
N ILE A 141 -18.62 -0.30 -0.36
CA ILE A 141 -18.28 -0.26 1.07
C ILE A 141 -16.77 -0.33 1.22
N GLY A 142 -16.21 0.70 1.85
CA GLY A 142 -14.79 0.77 2.19
C GLY A 142 -14.47 0.07 3.50
N ILE A 143 -13.31 -0.59 3.58
CA ILE A 143 -12.78 -1.11 4.85
C ILE A 143 -11.53 -0.34 5.24
N GLU A 144 -11.46 0.13 6.49
CA GLU A 144 -10.25 0.68 7.09
C GLU A 144 -9.94 0.06 8.46
N PRO A 145 -8.67 0.08 8.92
CA PRO A 145 -8.32 -0.39 10.25
C PRO A 145 -8.94 0.51 11.33
N SER A 146 -9.58 -0.08 12.35
CA SER A 146 -10.12 0.70 13.47
C SER A 146 -9.03 1.45 14.25
N GLU A 147 -7.79 0.96 14.24
CA GLU A 147 -6.67 1.63 14.89
C GLU A 147 -6.07 2.77 14.04
N SER A 148 -6.54 2.98 12.80
CA SER A 148 -6.08 4.02 11.86
C SER A 148 -7.24 4.54 10.99
N ASN A 149 -8.36 4.86 11.64
CA ASN A 149 -9.67 5.11 11.03
C ASN A 149 -9.87 6.57 10.56
N ILE A 150 -9.04 7.02 9.63
CA ILE A 150 -9.02 8.42 9.17
C ILE A 150 -10.25 8.76 8.34
N LEU A 151 -10.79 7.81 7.57
CA LEU A 151 -11.95 8.05 6.72
C LEU A 151 -13.23 8.22 7.57
N SER A 152 -13.30 7.55 8.72
CA SER A 152 -14.35 7.72 9.74
C SER A 152 -14.12 8.90 10.69
N GLY A 153 -13.09 9.73 10.46
CA GLY A 153 -12.82 10.96 11.22
C GLY A 153 -11.94 10.78 12.46
N GLY A 154 -11.34 9.61 12.65
CA GLY A 154 -10.36 9.34 13.69
C GLY A 154 -8.96 9.85 13.36
N LYS A 155 -7.93 9.16 13.87
CA LYS A 155 -6.52 9.56 13.73
C LYS A 155 -5.69 8.41 13.17
N PRO A 156 -4.58 8.70 12.46
CA PRO A 156 -3.60 7.67 12.11
C PRO A 156 -3.08 6.98 13.38
N GLY A 157 -2.97 5.65 13.33
CA GLY A 157 -2.38 4.86 14.39
C GLY A 157 -1.72 3.59 13.85
N PRO A 158 -0.87 2.93 14.66
CA PRO A 158 -0.25 1.68 14.27
C PRO A 158 -1.28 0.54 14.26
N HIS A 159 -1.30 -0.25 13.19
CA HIS A 159 -2.16 -1.43 13.04
C HIS A 159 -1.38 -2.58 12.39
N LYS A 160 -1.89 -3.81 12.51
CA LYS A 160 -1.24 -5.01 11.96
C LYS A 160 -1.72 -5.37 10.56
N ILE A 161 -2.79 -4.73 10.07
CA ILE A 161 -3.40 -4.98 8.76
C ILE A 161 -2.55 -4.35 7.64
N GLN A 162 -1.63 -5.10 7.04
CA GLN A 162 -0.79 -4.52 5.97
C GLN A 162 -1.58 -4.36 4.66
N GLY A 163 -1.23 -3.33 3.88
CA GLY A 163 -1.81 -3.05 2.56
C GLY A 163 -2.92 -1.99 2.55
N ILE A 164 -3.59 -1.77 3.69
CA ILE A 164 -4.64 -0.74 3.85
C ILE A 164 -4.28 0.26 4.95
N GLY A 165 -5.10 1.30 5.16
CA GLY A 165 -4.93 2.23 6.29
C GLY A 165 -3.66 3.06 6.23
N ALA A 166 -3.42 3.75 5.10
CA ALA A 166 -2.15 4.44 4.83
C ALA A 166 -1.77 5.57 5.81
N GLY A 167 -2.64 5.93 6.75
CA GLY A 167 -2.42 7.00 7.72
C GLY A 167 -2.68 8.41 7.16
N PHE A 168 -3.32 8.51 5.99
CA PHE A 168 -3.84 9.73 5.38
C PHE A 168 -4.88 9.37 4.31
N VAL A 169 -5.69 10.34 3.87
CA VAL A 169 -6.65 10.16 2.77
C VAL A 169 -5.91 10.22 1.43
N PRO A 170 -5.86 9.13 0.62
CA PRO A 170 -5.17 9.12 -0.67
C PRO A 170 -5.86 10.01 -1.71
N ARG A 171 -5.08 10.64 -2.61
CA ARG A 171 -5.67 11.41 -3.73
C ARG A 171 -6.37 10.55 -4.77
N ASN A 172 -5.98 9.27 -4.87
CA ASN A 172 -6.62 8.28 -5.72
C ASN A 172 -7.92 7.71 -5.14
N LEU A 173 -8.27 8.04 -3.89
CA LEU A 173 -9.56 7.66 -3.32
C LEU A 173 -10.61 8.68 -3.77
N ASP A 174 -11.64 8.18 -4.46
CA ASP A 174 -12.90 8.89 -4.62
C ASP A 174 -13.79 8.55 -3.43
N SER A 175 -14.05 9.53 -2.56
CA SER A 175 -14.93 9.33 -1.40
C SER A 175 -16.41 9.36 -1.78
N ASP A 176 -16.78 10.00 -2.89
CA ASP A 176 -18.18 10.25 -3.24
C ASP A 176 -18.87 8.98 -3.75
N ILE A 177 -18.08 7.98 -4.17
CA ILE A 177 -18.59 6.66 -4.55
C ILE A 177 -18.82 5.72 -3.38
N LEU A 178 -18.33 6.04 -2.17
CA LEU A 178 -18.52 5.19 -0.99
C LEU A 178 -19.91 5.42 -0.40
N ASP A 179 -20.66 4.34 -0.23
CA ASP A 179 -21.92 4.36 0.52
C ASP A 179 -21.67 4.25 2.03
N GLU A 180 -20.63 3.53 2.43
CA GLU A 180 -20.28 3.28 3.83
C GLU A 180 -18.78 2.98 3.97
N VAL A 181 -18.22 3.27 5.14
CA VAL A 181 -16.89 2.82 5.56
C VAL A 181 -17.05 2.03 6.86
N ILE A 182 -16.54 0.81 6.87
CA ILE A 182 -16.56 -0.08 8.03
C ILE A 182 -15.15 -0.17 8.61
N GLU A 183 -15.07 -0.01 9.92
CA GLU A 183 -13.84 -0.17 10.69
C GLU A 183 -13.66 -1.63 11.11
N ILE A 184 -12.48 -2.21 10.84
CA ILE A 184 -12.14 -3.57 11.24
C ILE A 184 -10.88 -3.55 12.09
N SER A 185 -10.90 -4.26 13.23
CA SER A 185 -9.71 -4.36 14.09
C SER A 185 -8.66 -5.31 13.52
N SER A 186 -7.40 -5.09 13.88
CA SER A 186 -6.30 -5.98 13.50
C SER A 186 -6.52 -7.42 13.97
N ASP A 187 -7.05 -7.60 15.17
CA ASP A 187 -7.23 -8.93 15.75
C ASP A 187 -8.40 -9.67 15.08
N GLU A 188 -9.50 -8.99 14.76
CA GLU A 188 -10.61 -9.54 13.98
C GLU A 188 -10.15 -9.95 12.58
N ALA A 189 -9.41 -9.08 11.88
CA ALA A 189 -8.91 -9.40 10.55
C ALA A 189 -8.00 -10.65 10.56
N VAL A 190 -7.15 -10.80 11.59
CA VAL A 190 -6.27 -11.96 11.76
C VAL A 190 -7.07 -13.23 12.02
N GLU A 191 -8.06 -13.17 12.89
CA GLU A 191 -8.91 -14.32 13.21
C GLU A 191 -9.72 -14.78 11.99
N THR A 192 -10.37 -13.85 11.28
CA THR A 192 -11.12 -14.17 10.05
C THR A 192 -10.22 -14.77 8.97
N ALA A 193 -8.99 -14.26 8.80
CA ALA A 193 -8.05 -14.82 7.83
C ALA A 193 -7.68 -16.28 8.15
N LYS A 194 -7.49 -16.61 9.44
CA LYS A 194 -7.25 -17.99 9.87
C LYS A 194 -8.46 -18.88 9.61
N GLN A 195 -9.66 -18.40 9.93
CA GLN A 195 -10.90 -19.15 9.72
C GLN A 195 -11.16 -19.46 8.25
N LEU A 196 -10.90 -18.51 7.33
CA LEU A 196 -11.04 -18.73 5.89
C LEU A 196 -10.13 -19.86 5.39
N ALA A 197 -8.90 -19.94 5.88
CA ALA A 197 -7.97 -21.00 5.51
C ALA A 197 -8.44 -22.39 6.00
N VAL A 198 -9.00 -22.45 7.21
CA VAL A 198 -9.43 -23.71 7.82
C VAL A 198 -10.80 -24.18 7.28
N GLN A 199 -11.75 -23.25 7.11
CA GLN A 199 -13.15 -23.60 6.82
C GLN A 199 -13.42 -23.68 5.32
N GLU A 200 -12.89 -22.75 4.53
CA GLU A 200 -13.21 -22.64 3.10
C GLU A 200 -12.11 -23.22 2.20
N GLY A 201 -10.99 -23.67 2.80
CA GLY A 201 -9.78 -24.06 2.06
C GLY A 201 -9.19 -22.92 1.23
N LEU A 202 -9.69 -21.70 1.44
CA LEU A 202 -9.20 -20.50 0.81
C LEU A 202 -8.05 -20.02 1.66
N LEU A 203 -6.83 -20.25 1.18
CA LEU A 203 -5.67 -19.55 1.69
C LEU A 203 -5.84 -18.07 1.31
N VAL A 204 -6.55 -17.33 2.16
CA VAL A 204 -6.74 -15.89 2.04
C VAL A 204 -5.55 -15.25 2.72
N VAL A 205 -4.89 -14.45 1.91
CA VAL A 205 -3.62 -13.87 2.20
C VAL A 205 -3.90 -12.37 2.22
N PHE A 206 -3.72 -11.71 3.37
CA PHE A 206 -3.98 -10.27 3.56
C PHE A 206 -3.56 -9.45 2.33
N PRO A 207 -4.25 -8.35 1.99
CA PRO A 207 -4.11 -7.71 0.68
C PRO A 207 -2.62 -7.44 0.39
N SER A 208 -2.05 -8.24 -0.53
CA SER A 208 -0.62 -8.32 -0.91
C SER A 208 0.33 -9.24 -0.10
N PHE A 209 -0.04 -10.46 0.26
CA PHE A 209 0.92 -11.41 0.87
C PHE A 209 1.24 -12.58 -0.08
N GLY A 210 2.51 -12.95 -0.16
CA GLY A 210 2.97 -14.25 -0.67
C GLY A 210 3.80 -14.91 0.43
N GLU A 211 4.67 -15.87 0.09
CA GLU A 211 5.66 -16.51 0.98
C GLU A 211 6.49 -15.51 1.85
N ARG A 212 6.57 -14.24 1.42
CA ARG A 212 7.30 -13.14 2.05
C ARG A 212 7.08 -12.94 3.56
N TYR A 213 5.95 -13.36 4.10
CA TYR A 213 5.53 -12.99 5.46
C TYR A 213 5.13 -14.16 6.36
N LEU A 214 5.60 -15.38 6.05
CA LEU A 214 5.64 -16.48 7.04
C LEU A 214 6.33 -16.07 8.35
N SER A 215 7.10 -14.97 8.35
CA SER A 215 7.76 -14.33 9.48
C SER A 215 6.99 -13.18 10.15
N SER A 216 5.76 -12.90 9.71
CA SER A 216 4.90 -11.90 10.34
C SER A 216 4.14 -12.47 11.54
N VAL A 217 3.58 -11.57 12.35
CA VAL A 217 2.76 -11.88 13.54
C VAL A 217 1.54 -12.75 13.23
N LEU A 218 1.08 -12.77 11.98
CA LEU A 218 -0.07 -13.56 11.53
C LEU A 218 0.15 -15.07 11.70
N TYR A 219 1.33 -15.55 11.28
CA TYR A 219 1.71 -16.95 11.36
C TYR A 219 2.53 -17.25 12.62
N GLN A 220 2.63 -16.30 13.56
CA GLN A 220 3.43 -16.48 14.75
C GLN A 220 2.95 -17.69 15.57
N SER A 221 1.64 -17.85 15.76
CA SER A 221 1.10 -19.01 16.50
C SER A 221 1.40 -20.33 15.78
N ILE A 222 1.22 -20.38 14.45
CA ILE A 222 1.50 -21.59 13.64
C ILE A 222 3.01 -21.88 13.63
N ARG A 223 3.84 -20.85 13.58
CA ARG A 223 5.29 -20.99 13.67
C ARG A 223 5.71 -21.54 15.02
N GLU A 224 5.17 -21.00 16.11
CA GLU A 224 5.43 -21.49 17.46
C GLU A 224 5.00 -22.96 17.60
N GLU A 225 3.87 -23.36 17.02
CA GLU A 225 3.45 -24.76 16.96
C GLU A 225 4.44 -25.63 16.16
N CYS A 226 4.85 -25.18 14.97
CA CYS A 226 5.83 -25.89 14.13
C CYS A 226 7.20 -26.02 14.79
N GLU A 227 7.66 -24.99 15.50
CA GLU A 227 8.94 -25.02 16.23
C GLU A 227 8.93 -26.03 17.39
N ASN A 228 7.74 -26.37 17.89
CA ASN A 228 7.56 -27.33 18.98
C ASN A 228 7.14 -28.74 18.51
N MET A 229 6.96 -28.98 17.21
CA MET A 229 6.63 -30.31 16.69
C MET A 229 7.80 -31.30 16.88
N GLN A 230 7.50 -32.44 17.50
CA GLN A 230 8.45 -33.56 17.57
C GLN A 230 8.44 -34.32 16.24
N PRO A 231 9.60 -34.81 15.76
CA PRO A 231 9.62 -35.69 14.61
C PRO A 231 8.81 -36.96 14.91
N GLU A 232 7.93 -37.35 13.99
CA GLU A 232 7.34 -38.69 14.03
C GLU A 232 8.46 -39.73 13.84
N PRO A 233 8.43 -40.85 14.60
CA PRO A 233 9.49 -41.86 14.60
C PRO A 233 9.66 -42.63 13.28
#